data_AF-A0A497L2W6-F1
#
_entry.id   AF-A0A497L2W6-F1
#
_cell.length_a   1.000
_cell.length_b   1.000
_cell.length_c   1.000
_cell.angle_alpha   90.00
_cell.angle_beta   90.00
_cell.angle_gamma   90.00
#
_symmetry.space_group_name_H-M   'P 1'
#
loop_
_entity.id
_entity.type
_entity.pdbx_description
1 polymer ?
#
loop_
_entity_poly.entity_id
_entity_poly.type
_entity_poly.pdbx_seq_one_letter_code
_entity_poly.pdbx_strand_id
1 'polypeptide(L)'
;MTEFYGYQRPDGSVGVRNHLLVMAPIDCSYEPARRIAEQVEGAVAVTQHHGCGLDEMVANTLIGVGCNPNVAGVLLVGLGCETLTSEVLAEGIEPMGKPVEIVVIQREGSTLRTIEKGTRVLQRMAQEVAELRREPFPLSELTLAVECGGSDATSGLAANPAVGVAADMLIDEGGAVIFSEVQEMTGT
;
A
#
# COMPACT_ATOMS: atom_id res chain seq x y z
N MET A 1 -15.14 -7.26 22.43
CA MET A 1 -13.90 -6.45 22.38
C MET A 1 -14.12 -5.53 21.20
N THR A 2 -14.43 -4.25 21.46
CA THR A 2 -14.98 -3.30 20.47
C THR A 2 -13.91 -2.35 19.92
N GLU A 3 -12.64 -2.64 20.20
CA GLU A 3 -11.50 -1.80 19.84
C GLU A 3 -10.36 -2.65 19.27
N PHE A 4 -9.53 -2.02 18.44
CA PHE A 4 -8.25 -2.56 17.97
C PHE A 4 -7.13 -1.53 18.12
N TYR A 5 -5.89 -2.00 18.17
CA TYR A 5 -4.73 -1.10 18.24
C TYR A 5 -4.25 -0.74 16.85
N GLY A 6 -4.29 0.54 16.48
CA GLY A 6 -3.91 1.06 15.17
C GLY A 6 -3.01 2.28 15.24
N TYR A 7 -2.55 2.74 14.08
CA TYR A 7 -1.79 3.97 13.91
C TYR A 7 -2.66 5.00 13.22
N GLN A 8 -2.88 6.15 13.85
CA GLN A 8 -3.57 7.25 13.23
C GLN A 8 -2.74 7.82 12.07
N ARG A 9 -3.43 8.26 11.01
CA ARG A 9 -2.84 8.97 9.87
C ARG A 9 -3.29 10.43 9.83
N PRO A 10 -2.56 11.31 9.14
CA PRO A 10 -2.90 12.74 9.06
C PRO A 10 -4.29 13.02 8.47
N ASP A 11 -4.77 12.19 7.56
CA ASP A 11 -6.11 12.24 6.96
C ASP A 11 -7.22 11.69 7.88
N GLY A 12 -6.87 11.17 9.05
CA GLY A 12 -7.79 10.61 10.04
C GLY A 12 -7.99 9.10 9.93
N SER A 13 -7.57 8.46 8.82
CA SER A 13 -7.65 7.01 8.68
C SER A 13 -6.74 6.27 9.66
N VAL A 14 -7.03 4.98 9.90
CA VAL A 14 -6.31 4.16 10.88
C VAL A 14 -5.70 2.93 10.22
N GLY A 15 -4.37 2.81 10.32
CA GLY A 15 -3.63 1.63 9.85
C GLY A 15 -3.41 0.59 10.94
N VAL A 16 -3.51 -0.70 10.61
CA VAL A 16 -3.10 -1.81 11.51
C VAL A 16 -1.60 -2.13 11.42
N ARG A 17 -0.92 -1.58 10.41
CA ARG A 17 0.53 -1.67 10.18
C ARG A 17 1.13 -0.27 9.93
N ASN A 18 2.46 -0.21 9.87
CA ASN A 18 3.22 1.03 9.70
C ASN A 18 4.34 0.85 8.66
N HIS A 19 3.96 0.53 7.42
CA HIS A 19 4.91 0.25 6.34
C HIS A 19 5.40 1.53 5.67
N LEU A 20 6.65 1.50 5.23
CA LEU A 20 7.15 2.41 4.20
C LEU A 20 7.13 1.68 2.86
N LEU A 21 6.63 2.34 1.81
CA LEU A 21 6.68 1.79 0.47
C LEU A 21 7.81 2.42 -0.33
N VAL A 22 8.55 1.59 -1.07
CA VAL A 22 9.41 2.04 -2.16
C VAL A 22 8.73 1.65 -3.47
N MET A 23 8.03 2.60 -4.07
CA MET A 23 7.13 2.36 -5.18
C MET A 23 7.78 2.75 -6.51
N ALA A 24 7.89 1.79 -7.41
CA ALA A 24 8.34 2.02 -8.78
C ALA A 24 7.11 2.09 -9.71
N PRO A 25 6.90 3.21 -10.44
CA PRO A 25 5.76 3.35 -11.34
C PRO A 25 5.81 2.37 -12.51
N ILE A 26 6.99 1.81 -12.81
CA ILE A 26 7.27 0.85 -13.89
C ILE A 26 8.28 -0.20 -13.43
N ASP A 27 8.35 -1.30 -14.15
CA ASP A 27 9.29 -2.41 -13.92
C ASP A 27 10.77 -2.01 -14.09
N CYS A 28 11.10 -1.13 -15.05
CA CYS A 28 12.47 -0.71 -15.33
C CYS A 28 13.16 0.02 -14.15
N SER A 29 12.40 0.58 -13.20
CA SER A 29 12.94 1.19 -11.97
C SER A 29 12.73 0.35 -10.72
N TYR A 30 12.17 -0.87 -10.86
CA TYR A 30 11.88 -1.75 -9.74
C TYR A 30 13.14 -2.29 -9.05
N GLU A 31 14.15 -2.75 -9.79
CA GLU A 31 15.35 -3.31 -9.16
C GLU A 31 16.07 -2.29 -8.24
N PRO A 32 16.26 -1.03 -8.66
CA PRO A 32 16.73 0.02 -7.75
C PRO A 32 15.80 0.24 -6.55
N ALA A 33 14.48 0.27 -6.73
CA ALA A 33 13.50 0.41 -5.65
C ALA A 33 13.61 -0.73 -4.63
N ARG A 34 13.69 -1.97 -5.11
CA ARG A 34 13.88 -3.20 -4.31
C ARG A 34 15.14 -3.12 -3.46
N ARG A 35 16.27 -2.75 -4.07
CA ARG A 35 17.55 -2.60 -3.37
C ARG A 35 17.53 -1.50 -2.31
N ILE A 36 16.80 -0.41 -2.54
CA ILE A 36 16.59 0.65 -1.54
C ILE A 36 15.75 0.12 -0.36
N ALA A 37 14.64 -0.58 -0.64
CA ALA A 37 13.78 -1.15 0.40
C ALA A 37 14.53 -2.15 1.30
N GLU A 38 15.41 -2.96 0.72
CA GLU A 38 16.26 -3.91 1.48
C GLU A 38 17.20 -3.25 2.48
N GLN A 39 17.46 -1.93 2.38
CA GLN A 39 18.30 -1.20 3.33
C GLN A 39 17.56 -0.73 4.59
N VAL A 40 16.23 -0.84 4.63
CA VAL A 40 15.39 -0.34 5.73
C VAL A 40 14.41 -1.43 6.16
N GLU A 41 14.53 -1.87 7.40
CA GLU A 41 13.66 -2.91 7.95
C GLU A 41 12.19 -2.50 7.90
N GLY A 42 11.33 -3.41 7.42
CA GLY A 42 9.89 -3.19 7.30
C GLY A 42 9.44 -2.36 6.09
N ALA A 43 10.38 -1.85 5.28
CA ALA A 43 10.07 -1.25 3.99
C ALA A 43 9.71 -2.31 2.94
N VAL A 44 8.79 -1.97 2.05
CA VAL A 44 8.26 -2.89 1.03
C VAL A 44 8.40 -2.26 -0.34
N ALA A 45 9.03 -2.97 -1.27
CA ALA A 45 9.12 -2.54 -2.66
C ALA A 45 7.88 -3.00 -3.44
N VAL A 46 7.25 -2.09 -4.16
CA VAL A 46 6.03 -2.35 -4.95
C VAL A 46 6.16 -1.81 -6.37
N THR A 47 5.58 -2.49 -7.34
CA THR A 47 5.55 -2.07 -8.74
C THR A 47 4.38 -2.71 -9.49
N GLN A 48 4.31 -2.44 -10.79
CA GLN A 48 3.36 -2.97 -11.75
C GLN A 48 4.10 -3.52 -12.99
N HIS A 49 3.46 -4.41 -13.77
CA HIS A 49 4.07 -5.09 -14.93
C HIS A 49 3.31 -4.88 -16.26
N HIS A 50 2.55 -3.81 -16.37
CA HIS A 50 1.75 -3.36 -17.53
C HIS A 50 2.50 -2.38 -18.47
N GLY A 51 3.82 -2.25 -18.33
CA GLY A 51 4.65 -1.38 -19.19
C GLY A 51 4.68 0.08 -18.74
N CYS A 52 5.14 0.97 -19.63
CA CYS A 52 5.47 2.37 -19.28
C CYS A 52 4.36 3.40 -19.57
N GLY A 53 3.26 2.97 -20.19
CA GLY A 53 2.15 3.85 -20.59
C GLY A 53 1.34 4.35 -19.40
N LEU A 54 0.69 5.50 -19.58
CA LEU A 54 -0.29 5.99 -18.60
C LEU A 54 -1.61 5.25 -18.80
N ASP A 55 -1.75 4.13 -18.10
CA ASP A 55 -3.01 3.41 -17.95
C ASP A 55 -3.69 3.87 -16.65
N GLU A 56 -4.94 4.32 -16.76
CA GLU A 56 -5.67 4.91 -15.64
C GLU A 56 -5.96 3.89 -14.53
N MET A 57 -6.26 2.63 -14.87
CA MET A 57 -6.51 1.58 -13.88
C MET A 57 -5.23 1.27 -13.09
N VAL A 58 -4.09 1.20 -13.78
CA VAL A 58 -2.79 0.98 -13.15
C VAL A 58 -2.40 2.15 -12.25
N ALA A 59 -2.57 3.38 -12.73
CA ALA A 59 -2.30 4.59 -11.95
C ALA A 59 -3.16 4.64 -10.69
N ASN A 60 -4.47 4.43 -10.81
CA ASN A 60 -5.41 4.43 -9.68
C ASN A 60 -5.10 3.32 -8.68
N THR A 61 -4.66 2.15 -9.16
CA THR A 61 -4.26 1.04 -8.28
C THR A 61 -3.02 1.39 -7.48
N LEU A 62 -1.97 1.92 -8.12
CA LEU A 62 -0.75 2.34 -7.42
C LEU A 62 -1.00 3.50 -6.44
N ILE A 63 -1.81 4.49 -6.84
CA ILE A 63 -2.25 5.57 -5.94
C ILE A 63 -2.99 4.98 -4.74
N GLY A 64 -3.96 4.09 -4.96
CA GLY A 64 -4.70 3.42 -3.90
C GLY A 64 -3.80 2.64 -2.93
N VAL A 65 -2.78 1.94 -3.46
CA VAL A 65 -1.76 1.27 -2.64
C VAL A 65 -0.99 2.28 -1.79
N GLY A 66 -0.58 3.42 -2.33
CA GLY A 66 0.08 4.50 -1.58
C GLY A 66 -0.84 5.15 -0.54
N CYS A 67 -2.12 5.30 -0.85
CA CYS A 67 -3.12 5.90 0.04
C CYS A 67 -3.52 4.98 1.21
N ASN A 68 -3.30 3.67 1.10
CA ASN A 68 -3.68 2.68 2.12
C ASN A 68 -3.23 3.11 3.55
N PRO A 69 -4.09 3.01 4.59
CA PRO A 69 -3.75 3.42 5.95
C PRO A 69 -2.58 2.64 6.57
N ASN A 70 -2.27 1.44 6.09
CA ASN A 70 -1.09 0.68 6.51
C ASN A 70 0.23 1.27 6.00
N VAL A 71 0.18 2.24 5.08
CA VAL A 71 1.33 2.93 4.52
C VAL A 71 1.52 4.26 5.24
N ALA A 72 2.63 4.37 5.94
CA ALA A 72 3.03 5.54 6.70
C ALA A 72 3.78 6.57 5.85
N GLY A 73 4.35 6.16 4.72
CA GLY A 73 5.02 7.04 3.76
C GLY A 73 5.46 6.29 2.49
N VAL A 74 5.70 7.03 1.42
CA VAL A 74 6.03 6.48 0.09
C VAL A 74 7.26 7.16 -0.50
N LEU A 75 8.26 6.36 -0.89
CA LEU A 75 9.37 6.78 -1.72
C LEU A 75 9.13 6.29 -3.15
N LEU A 76 8.87 7.21 -4.07
CA LEU A 76 8.67 6.92 -5.49
C LEU A 76 10.02 6.90 -6.21
N VAL A 77 10.29 5.82 -6.95
CA VAL A 77 11.54 5.62 -7.69
C VAL A 77 11.23 5.49 -9.17
N GLY A 78 11.36 6.59 -9.90
CA GLY A 78 11.13 6.66 -11.36
C GLY A 78 12.40 6.39 -12.16
N LEU A 79 12.24 5.95 -13.41
CA LEU A 79 13.37 5.88 -14.34
C LEU A 79 13.66 7.27 -14.93
N GLY A 80 12.60 7.96 -15.39
CA GLY A 80 12.63 9.31 -15.94
C GLY A 80 12.19 9.43 -17.41
N CYS A 81 11.76 8.34 -18.04
CA CYS A 81 11.29 8.34 -19.45
C CYS A 81 9.90 7.71 -19.64
N GLU A 82 9.28 7.23 -18.56
CA GLU A 82 7.92 6.70 -18.53
C GLU A 82 6.85 7.77 -18.67
N THR A 83 5.65 7.35 -19.08
CA THR A 83 4.49 8.24 -19.16
C THR A 83 3.70 8.25 -17.86
N LEU A 84 3.56 7.09 -17.19
CA LEU A 84 3.13 7.03 -15.80
C LEU A 84 4.29 7.45 -14.90
N THR A 85 4.43 8.74 -14.63
CA THR A 85 5.59 9.25 -13.88
C THR A 85 5.38 9.12 -12.37
N SER A 86 6.49 9.21 -11.62
CA SER A 86 6.44 9.32 -10.16
C SER A 86 5.65 10.55 -9.72
N GLU A 87 5.73 11.66 -10.45
CA GLU A 87 4.97 12.87 -10.13
C GLU A 87 3.45 12.64 -10.20
N VAL A 88 2.95 11.92 -11.22
CA VAL A 88 1.52 11.56 -11.32
C VAL A 88 1.04 10.75 -10.11
N LEU A 89 1.86 9.79 -9.66
CA LEU A 89 1.53 9.00 -8.48
C LEU A 89 1.59 9.84 -7.20
N ALA A 90 2.58 10.74 -7.07
CA ALA A 90 2.72 11.62 -5.92
C ALA A 90 1.49 12.54 -5.77
N GLU A 91 1.05 13.18 -6.87
CA GLU A 91 -0.13 14.04 -6.88
C GLU A 91 -1.39 13.35 -6.35
N GLY A 92 -1.53 12.04 -6.59
CA GLY A 92 -2.66 11.25 -6.08
C GLY A 92 -2.53 10.84 -4.60
N ILE A 93 -1.32 10.77 -4.05
CA ILE A 93 -1.04 10.28 -2.69
C ILE A 93 -0.88 11.41 -1.68
N GLU A 94 -0.28 12.54 -2.10
CA GLU A 94 -0.05 13.73 -1.27
C GLU A 94 -1.29 14.24 -0.51
N PRO A 95 -2.53 14.19 -1.06
CA PRO A 95 -3.73 14.62 -0.33
C PRO A 95 -3.98 13.86 0.98
N MET A 96 -3.39 12.67 1.16
CA MET A 96 -3.48 11.90 2.41
C MET A 96 -2.61 12.49 3.54
N GLY A 97 -1.77 13.48 3.24
CA GLY A 97 -0.90 14.16 4.22
C GLY A 97 0.27 13.32 4.74
N LYS A 98 0.47 12.10 4.23
CA LYS A 98 1.63 11.25 4.56
C LYS A 98 2.88 11.68 3.77
N PRO A 99 4.11 11.45 4.29
CA PRO A 99 5.33 11.78 3.56
C PRO A 99 5.41 11.06 2.21
N VAL A 100 5.63 11.83 1.14
CA VAL A 100 5.87 11.36 -0.22
C VAL A 100 7.15 11.99 -0.75
N GLU A 101 8.07 11.18 -1.25
CA GLU A 101 9.36 11.63 -1.78
C GLU A 101 9.62 10.99 -3.15
N ILE A 102 10.35 11.68 -4.02
CA ILE A 102 10.64 11.21 -5.38
C ILE A 102 12.14 11.18 -5.65
N VAL A 103 12.62 10.07 -6.21
CA VAL A 103 13.96 9.94 -6.76
C VAL A 103 13.87 9.41 -8.19
N VAL A 104 14.49 10.11 -9.14
CA VAL A 104 14.43 9.74 -10.57
C VAL A 104 15.82 9.35 -11.06
N ILE A 105 15.98 8.13 -11.56
CA ILE A 105 17.28 7.53 -11.89
C ILE A 105 18.06 8.38 -12.90
N GLN A 106 17.41 8.80 -14.00
CA GLN A 106 18.06 9.61 -15.02
C GLN A 106 18.48 11.00 -14.51
N ARG A 107 17.76 11.58 -13.54
CA ARG A 107 18.13 12.85 -12.90
C ARG A 107 19.36 12.69 -11.98
N GLU A 108 19.49 11.55 -11.30
CA GLU A 108 20.68 11.24 -10.48
C GLU A 108 21.91 10.82 -11.32
N GLY A 109 21.69 10.47 -12.58
CA GLY A 109 22.72 10.13 -13.57
C GLY A 109 23.36 8.75 -13.40
N SER A 110 22.98 7.97 -12.38
CA SER A 110 23.38 6.56 -12.26
C SER A 110 22.51 5.83 -11.24
N THR A 111 22.28 4.54 -11.47
CA THR A 111 21.56 3.66 -10.55
C THR A 111 22.17 3.62 -9.14
N LEU A 112 23.51 3.60 -9.03
CA LEU A 112 24.17 3.56 -7.72
C LEU A 112 23.91 4.82 -6.89
N ARG A 113 23.98 6.01 -7.52
CA ARG A 113 23.65 7.28 -6.86
C ARG A 113 22.18 7.35 -6.46
N THR A 114 21.28 6.84 -7.31
CA THR A 114 19.85 6.71 -6.99
C THR A 114 19.64 5.86 -5.75
N ILE A 115 20.27 4.68 -5.68
CA ILE A 115 20.15 3.79 -4.52
C ILE A 115 20.69 4.47 -3.26
N GLU A 116 21.85 5.12 -3.33
CA GLU A 116 22.42 5.85 -2.20
C GLU A 116 21.49 6.97 -1.70
N LYS A 117 21.00 7.81 -2.62
CA LYS A 117 20.08 8.91 -2.29
C LYS A 117 18.75 8.38 -1.75
N GLY A 118 18.14 7.41 -2.42
CA GLY A 118 16.88 6.80 -2.01
C GLY A 118 16.98 6.15 -0.64
N THR A 119 18.09 5.46 -0.35
CA THR A 119 18.34 4.86 0.98
C THR A 119 18.39 5.94 2.07
N ARG A 120 19.10 7.05 1.85
CA ARG A 120 19.15 8.15 2.82
C ARG A 120 17.78 8.76 3.08
N VAL A 121 16.99 8.97 2.02
CA VAL A 121 15.62 9.50 2.12
C VAL A 121 14.73 8.53 2.90
N LEU A 122 14.76 7.25 2.55
CA LEU A 122 13.95 6.22 3.20
C LEU A 122 14.31 6.05 4.68
N GLN A 123 15.61 6.12 5.03
CA GLN A 123 16.07 6.07 6.41
C GLN A 123 15.57 7.25 7.25
N ARG A 124 15.51 8.46 6.67
CA ARG A 124 14.92 9.62 7.33
C ARG A 124 13.43 9.40 7.58
N MET A 125 12.69 8.96 6.57
CA MET A 125 11.26 8.63 6.71
C MET A 125 11.04 7.54 7.78
N ALA A 126 11.92 6.54 7.84
CA ALA A 126 11.85 5.48 8.84
C ALA A 126 11.99 5.99 10.27
N GLN A 127 12.86 6.98 10.50
CA GLN A 127 13.00 7.62 11.80
C GLN A 127 11.73 8.38 12.19
N GLU A 128 11.14 9.13 11.26
CA GLU A 128 9.90 9.88 11.49
C GLU A 128 8.73 8.96 11.83
N VAL A 129 8.52 7.89 11.06
CA VAL A 129 7.38 6.97 11.29
C VAL A 129 7.58 6.04 12.49
N ALA A 130 8.82 5.83 12.96
CA ALA A 130 9.11 5.03 14.14
C ALA A 130 8.64 5.68 15.45
N GLU A 131 8.41 7.00 15.44
CA GLU A 131 7.86 7.73 16.60
C GLU A 131 6.36 7.46 16.80
N LEU A 132 5.66 7.01 15.75
CA LEU A 132 4.23 6.70 15.81
C LEU A 132 3.99 5.49 16.71
N ARG A 133 3.02 5.61 17.62
CA ARG A 133 2.62 4.54 18.54
C ARG A 133 1.23 4.03 18.18
N ARG A 134 1.00 2.76 18.51
CA ARG A 134 -0.33 2.18 18.38
C ARG A 134 -1.21 2.67 19.51
N GLU A 135 -2.43 3.07 19.17
CA GLU A 135 -3.45 3.54 20.10
C GLU A 135 -4.74 2.74 19.88
N PRO A 136 -5.61 2.60 20.89
CA PRO A 136 -6.90 1.93 20.73
C PRO A 136 -7.86 2.79 19.88
N PHE A 137 -8.48 2.17 18.88
CA PHE A 137 -9.52 2.74 18.02
C PHE A 137 -10.74 1.83 17.98
N PRO A 138 -11.95 2.37 17.81
CA PRO A 138 -13.16 1.56 17.65
C PRO A 138 -13.08 0.71 16.38
N LEU A 139 -13.75 -0.45 16.38
CA LEU A 139 -13.82 -1.32 15.20
C LEU A 139 -14.43 -0.64 13.95
N SER A 140 -15.17 0.45 14.12
CA SER A 140 -15.69 1.27 13.02
C SER A 140 -14.61 1.84 12.09
N GLU A 141 -13.37 1.98 12.57
CA GLU A 141 -12.23 2.44 11.76
C GLU A 141 -11.57 1.30 10.97
N LEU A 142 -11.99 0.04 11.18
CA LEU A 142 -11.38 -1.11 10.54
C LEU A 142 -12.07 -1.45 9.21
N THR A 143 -11.26 -1.62 8.17
CA THR A 143 -11.70 -2.20 6.89
C THR A 143 -11.10 -3.59 6.73
N LEU A 144 -11.94 -4.59 6.51
CA LEU A 144 -11.57 -5.98 6.25
C LEU A 144 -11.79 -6.31 4.76
N ALA A 145 -10.74 -6.69 4.04
CA ALA A 145 -10.87 -7.27 2.71
C ALA A 145 -10.88 -8.80 2.80
N VAL A 146 -11.79 -9.43 2.07
CA VAL A 146 -11.94 -10.88 1.99
C VAL A 146 -11.79 -11.37 0.56
N GLU A 147 -11.12 -12.51 0.40
CA GLU A 147 -10.82 -13.16 -0.87
C GLU A 147 -10.76 -14.68 -0.62
N CYS A 148 -11.12 -15.45 -1.63
CA CYS A 148 -10.90 -16.89 -1.67
C CYS A 148 -9.48 -17.20 -2.13
N GLY A 149 -9.02 -18.42 -1.84
CA GLY A 149 -7.74 -18.93 -2.32
C GLY A 149 -7.95 -20.16 -3.20
N GLY A 150 -7.38 -21.29 -2.80
CA GLY A 150 -7.70 -22.58 -3.43
C GLY A 150 -9.05 -23.11 -2.96
N SER A 151 -10.14 -22.70 -3.62
CA SER A 151 -11.50 -23.15 -3.28
C SER A 151 -11.62 -24.67 -3.35
N ASP A 152 -12.27 -25.26 -2.36
CA ASP A 152 -12.57 -26.68 -2.30
C ASP A 152 -14.04 -26.95 -1.90
N ALA A 153 -14.44 -28.22 -1.94
CA ALA A 153 -15.82 -28.62 -1.63
C ALA A 153 -16.25 -28.30 -0.18
N THR A 154 -15.31 -27.96 0.72
CA THR A 154 -15.59 -27.62 2.12
C THR A 154 -15.61 -26.11 2.38
N SER A 155 -15.09 -25.30 1.45
CA SER A 155 -14.95 -23.85 1.60
C SER A 155 -16.31 -23.18 1.87
N GLY A 156 -17.32 -23.50 1.05
CA GLY A 156 -18.69 -23.02 1.23
C GLY A 156 -19.46 -23.63 2.41
N LEU A 157 -18.92 -24.67 3.06
CA LEU A 157 -19.55 -25.35 4.21
C LEU A 157 -18.94 -24.94 5.55
N ALA A 158 -17.72 -24.39 5.56
CA ALA A 158 -16.98 -24.09 6.78
C ALA A 158 -16.34 -22.70 6.76
N ALA A 159 -15.31 -22.49 5.93
CA ALA A 159 -14.51 -21.27 5.97
C ALA A 159 -15.32 -20.03 5.54
N ASN A 160 -16.03 -20.10 4.42
CA ASN A 160 -16.79 -18.95 3.89
C ASN A 160 -17.94 -18.55 4.83
N PRO A 161 -18.76 -19.49 5.37
CA PRO A 161 -19.75 -19.13 6.39
C PRO A 161 -19.13 -18.50 7.66
N ALA A 162 -17.98 -19.01 8.11
CA ALA A 162 -17.30 -18.45 9.29
C ALA A 162 -16.78 -17.03 9.04
N VAL A 163 -16.21 -16.76 7.87
CA VAL A 163 -15.80 -15.42 7.45
C VAL A 163 -17.02 -14.50 7.30
N GLY A 164 -18.14 -15.01 6.77
CA GLY A 164 -19.40 -14.27 6.69
C GLY A 164 -19.90 -13.80 8.05
N VAL A 165 -19.93 -14.69 9.06
CA VAL A 165 -20.30 -14.30 10.43
C VAL A 165 -19.33 -13.25 10.99
N ALA A 166 -18.03 -13.40 10.77
CA ALA A 166 -17.05 -12.42 11.23
C ALA A 166 -17.21 -11.05 10.53
N ALA A 167 -17.58 -11.05 9.25
CA ALA A 167 -17.89 -9.85 8.47
C ALA A 167 -19.13 -9.13 9.02
N ASP A 168 -20.22 -9.87 9.26
CA ASP A 168 -21.44 -9.32 9.86
C ASP A 168 -21.15 -8.70 11.23
N MET A 169 -20.38 -9.38 12.08
CA MET A 169 -19.96 -8.85 13.38
C MET A 169 -19.16 -7.54 13.27
N LEU A 170 -18.33 -7.37 12.23
CA LEU A 170 -17.59 -6.12 12.01
C LEU A 170 -18.50 -5.00 11.50
N ILE A 171 -19.43 -5.33 10.61
CA ILE A 171 -20.42 -4.37 10.07
C ILE A 171 -21.34 -3.86 11.20
N ASP A 172 -21.76 -4.74 12.11
CA ASP A 172 -22.60 -4.38 13.27
C ASP A 172 -21.89 -3.39 14.21
N GLU A 173 -20.55 -3.41 14.26
CA GLU A 173 -19.72 -2.46 15.01
C GLU A 173 -19.37 -1.19 14.20
N GLY A 174 -19.93 -1.05 12.99
CA GLY A 174 -19.76 0.11 12.11
C GLY A 174 -18.50 0.07 11.23
N GLY A 175 -17.79 -1.07 11.18
CA GLY A 175 -16.63 -1.26 10.31
C GLY A 175 -17.04 -1.50 8.85
N ALA A 176 -16.03 -1.66 7.99
CA ALA A 176 -16.25 -1.92 6.57
C ALA A 176 -15.72 -3.29 6.16
N VAL A 177 -16.43 -3.96 5.25
CA VAL A 177 -15.98 -5.21 4.63
C VAL A 177 -15.99 -5.04 3.12
N ILE A 178 -14.91 -5.45 2.48
CA ILE A 178 -14.76 -5.49 1.02
C ILE A 178 -14.63 -6.94 0.60
N PHE A 179 -15.50 -7.38 -0.30
CA PHE A 179 -15.37 -8.64 -1.00
C PHE A 179 -15.15 -8.37 -2.49
N SER A 180 -14.26 -9.14 -3.11
CA SER A 180 -13.90 -8.98 -4.52
C SER A 180 -14.27 -10.22 -5.33
N GLU A 181 -13.51 -10.59 -6.35
CA GLU A 181 -13.72 -11.84 -7.12
C GLU A 181 -15.05 -11.94 -7.89
N VAL A 182 -15.35 -10.95 -8.75
CA VAL A 182 -16.57 -10.96 -9.61
C VAL A 182 -16.77 -12.29 -10.35
N GLN A 183 -15.69 -12.96 -10.76
CA GLN A 183 -15.76 -14.26 -11.45
C GLN A 183 -16.27 -15.39 -10.53
N GLU A 184 -15.90 -15.39 -9.25
CA GLU A 184 -16.35 -16.38 -8.25
C GLU A 184 -17.81 -16.13 -7.82
N MET A 185 -18.30 -14.90 -7.96
CA MET A 185 -19.70 -14.53 -7.69
C MET A 185 -20.64 -14.82 -8.85
N THR A 186 -20.12 -14.93 -10.07
CA THR A 186 -20.99 -15.04 -11.25
C THR A 186 -21.55 -16.45 -11.36
N GLY A 187 -22.84 -16.62 -11.11
CA GLY A 187 -23.54 -17.90 -11.20
C GLY A 187 -23.89 -18.56 -9.87
N THR A 188 -23.66 -17.86 -8.75
CA THR A 188 -24.20 -18.21 -7.41
C THR A 188 -25.66 -17.84 -7.25
#